data_AF-A0AAF0WVC0-F1
#
_entry.id   AF-A0AAF0WVC0-F1
#
_cell.length_a   1.000
_cell.length_b   1.000
_cell.length_c   1.000
_cell.angle_alpha   90.00
_cell.angle_beta   90.00
_cell.angle_gamma   90.00
#
_symmetry.space_group_name_H-M   'P 1'
#
loop_
_entity.id
_entity.type
_entity.pdbx_description
1 polymer ?
#
loop_
_entity_poly.entity_id
_entity_poly.type
_entity_poly.pdbx_seq_one_letter_code
_entity_poly.pdbx_strand_id
1 'polypeptide(L)'
;MKMFSSVLDGCELRYQNLSDNSLGEKGVGAFESLLKSQRSLEGLYLINDGISEAAARAVCELIPCTEKLKVLQFHNNMTGDEGAIAISELVKHSPALENVRCSSTRVASEGGVALAEALGTCNNLKKLDLRDNMFALPGCPNLNELNLSYLNLADEGCIVLANALRESATLLKVLEISGNEITAKAAPALPSLITSQRLLIKLNLFENELKDEGVDEIKDMFKALPLCWLHWMIMILKGEDYQESDEDGDENELES
;
A
#
# COMPACT_ATOMS: atom_id res chain seq x y z
N MET A 1 28.60 3.88 -4.31
CA MET A 1 27.48 4.80 -4.57
C MET A 1 27.91 6.05 -5.35
N LYS A 2 28.76 6.95 -4.82
CA LYS A 2 29.13 8.20 -5.53
C LYS A 2 29.67 8.01 -6.96
N MET A 3 30.50 6.99 -7.20
CA MET A 3 31.00 6.67 -8.55
C MET A 3 29.85 6.32 -9.51
N PHE A 4 28.89 5.50 -9.08
CA PHE A 4 27.72 5.14 -9.89
C PHE A 4 26.84 6.36 -10.18
N SER A 5 26.58 7.20 -9.18
CA SER A 5 25.84 8.45 -9.35
C SER A 5 26.50 9.40 -10.34
N SER A 6 27.83 9.47 -10.35
CA SER A 6 28.57 10.32 -11.31
C SER A 6 28.59 9.77 -12.73
N VAL A 7 28.56 8.45 -12.90
CA VAL A 7 28.54 7.81 -14.24
C VAL A 7 27.17 7.95 -14.88
N LEU A 8 26.11 7.94 -14.09
CA LEU A 8 24.73 8.10 -14.55
C LEU A 8 24.23 9.54 -14.46
N ASP A 9 25.13 10.50 -14.18
CA ASP A 9 24.76 11.91 -14.10
C ASP A 9 24.19 12.41 -15.44
N GLY A 10 23.08 13.14 -15.38
CA GLY A 10 22.35 13.61 -16.56
C GLY A 10 21.56 12.54 -17.32
N CYS A 11 21.58 11.27 -16.89
CA CYS A 11 20.72 10.25 -17.48
C CYS A 11 19.28 10.42 -17.01
N GLU A 12 18.32 10.49 -17.94
CA GLU A 12 16.89 10.46 -17.61
C GLU A 12 16.36 9.03 -17.64
N LEU A 13 16.19 8.45 -16.45
CA LEU A 13 15.68 7.10 -16.27
C LEU A 13 14.16 7.11 -16.13
N ARG A 14 13.51 6.08 -16.69
CA ARG A 14 12.08 5.81 -16.44
C ARG A 14 11.87 5.02 -15.17
N TYR A 15 12.81 4.16 -14.79
CA TYR A 15 12.73 3.34 -13.60
C TYR A 15 14.05 3.42 -12.84
N GLN A 16 13.97 3.67 -11.54
CA GLN A 16 15.12 3.74 -10.65
C GLN A 16 14.86 2.86 -9.44
N ASN A 17 15.56 1.73 -9.38
CA ASN A 17 15.56 0.85 -8.24
C ASN A 17 16.88 1.00 -7.48
N LEU A 18 16.80 1.50 -6.24
CA LEU A 18 17.93 1.65 -5.33
C LEU A 18 17.79 0.75 -4.09
N SER A 19 16.83 -0.18 -4.09
CA SER A 19 16.49 -1.05 -2.96
C SER A 19 17.67 -1.92 -2.49
N ASP A 20 17.62 -2.35 -1.23
CA ASP A 20 18.59 -3.24 -0.60
C ASP A 20 20.04 -2.73 -0.59
N ASN A 21 20.23 -1.41 -0.61
CA ASN A 21 21.53 -0.76 -0.59
C ASN A 21 21.86 -0.08 0.75
N SER A 22 20.99 -0.22 1.76
CA SER A 22 21.18 0.40 3.09
C SER A 22 21.57 1.87 2.97
N LEU A 23 20.86 2.61 2.14
CA LEU A 23 21.19 3.99 1.79
C LEU A 23 21.29 4.88 3.02
N GLY A 24 20.23 4.92 3.83
CA GLY A 24 20.02 5.98 4.81
C GLY A 24 20.20 7.38 4.19
N GLU A 25 20.38 8.39 5.03
CA GLU A 25 20.53 9.78 4.56
C GLU A 25 21.80 9.98 3.72
N LYS A 26 22.93 9.41 4.17
CA LYS A 26 24.22 9.56 3.49
C LYS A 26 24.27 8.85 2.14
N GLY A 27 23.60 7.71 2.01
CA GLY A 27 23.50 6.95 0.76
C GLY A 27 22.62 7.68 -0.25
N VAL A 28 21.47 8.22 0.17
CA VAL A 28 20.64 9.10 -0.66
C VAL A 28 21.46 10.29 -1.16
N GLY A 29 22.20 10.97 -0.26
CA GLY A 29 23.11 12.06 -0.66
C GLY A 29 24.24 11.63 -1.60
N ALA A 30 24.65 10.36 -1.59
CA ALA A 30 25.61 9.84 -2.56
C ALA A 30 25.02 9.65 -3.97
N PHE A 31 23.69 9.65 -4.11
CA PHE A 31 22.94 9.62 -5.37
C PHE A 31 22.38 10.98 -5.79
N GLU A 32 22.81 12.08 -5.15
CA GLU A 32 22.30 13.44 -5.40
C GLU A 32 22.31 13.82 -6.89
N SER A 33 23.42 13.64 -7.60
CA SER A 33 23.53 14.04 -9.02
C SER A 33 22.56 13.25 -9.90
N LEU A 34 22.44 11.95 -9.64
CA LEU A 34 21.53 11.08 -10.35
C LEU A 34 20.08 11.49 -10.10
N LEU A 35 19.65 11.63 -8.83
CA LEU A 35 18.27 11.98 -8.48
C LEU A 35 17.85 13.34 -9.04
N LYS A 36 18.74 14.35 -9.00
CA LYS A 36 18.48 15.69 -9.55
C LYS A 36 18.27 15.73 -11.05
N SER A 37 18.74 14.73 -11.78
CA SER A 37 18.55 14.65 -13.23
C SER A 37 17.23 14.01 -13.65
N GLN A 38 16.48 13.38 -12.72
CA GLN A 38 15.29 12.59 -13.06
C GLN A 38 14.05 13.46 -13.30
N ARG A 39 13.75 13.77 -14.56
CA ARG A 39 12.57 14.56 -14.97
C ARG A 39 11.41 13.73 -15.51
N SER A 40 11.65 12.44 -15.75
CA SER A 40 10.71 11.56 -16.46
C SER A 40 10.49 10.23 -15.76
N LEU A 41 10.79 10.17 -14.46
CA LEU A 41 10.70 8.96 -13.66
C LEU A 41 9.25 8.45 -13.58
N GLU A 42 9.06 7.18 -13.93
CA GLU A 42 7.79 6.45 -13.86
C GLU A 42 7.77 5.47 -12.69
N GLY A 43 8.92 5.00 -12.19
CA GLY A 43 9.00 4.12 -11.03
C GLY A 43 10.21 4.41 -10.13
N LEU A 44 9.95 4.56 -8.84
CA LEU A 44 10.96 4.73 -7.80
C LEU A 44 10.82 3.62 -6.75
N TYR A 45 11.92 2.89 -6.52
CA TYR A 45 12.00 1.81 -5.54
C TYR A 45 13.15 2.10 -4.57
N LEU A 46 12.81 2.18 -3.29
CA LEU A 46 13.68 2.50 -2.14
C LEU A 46 13.43 1.49 -1.01
N ILE A 47 13.33 0.21 -1.35
CA ILE A 47 12.87 -0.84 -0.43
C ILE A 47 14.04 -1.27 0.45
N ASN A 48 13.81 -1.45 1.75
CA ASN A 48 14.82 -1.99 2.67
C ASN A 48 16.16 -1.21 2.64
N ASP A 49 16.06 0.11 2.61
CA ASP A 49 17.21 1.01 2.47
C ASP A 49 17.55 1.78 3.75
N GLY A 50 16.82 1.54 4.84
CA GLY A 50 16.96 2.30 6.06
C GLY A 50 16.62 3.78 5.86
N ILE A 51 15.64 4.08 5.00
CA ILE A 51 15.17 5.45 4.75
C ILE A 51 14.58 5.99 6.06
N SER A 52 15.31 6.90 6.70
CA SER A 52 14.86 7.69 7.85
C SER A 52 14.05 8.91 7.42
N GLU A 53 13.53 9.67 8.38
CA GLU A 53 12.89 10.98 8.11
C GLU A 53 13.76 11.90 7.23
N ALA A 54 15.07 11.97 7.53
CA ALA A 54 16.01 12.84 6.84
C ALA A 54 16.30 12.33 5.41
N ALA A 55 16.41 11.01 5.26
CA ALA A 55 16.59 10.38 3.96
C ALA A 55 15.35 10.58 3.07
N ALA A 56 14.14 10.42 3.62
CA ALA A 56 12.89 10.66 2.89
C ALA A 56 12.76 12.11 2.42
N ARG A 57 13.07 13.07 3.32
CA ARG A 57 13.12 14.50 2.95
C ARG A 57 14.12 14.75 1.83
N ALA A 58 15.33 14.19 1.94
CA ALA A 58 16.36 14.32 0.91
C ALA A 58 15.88 13.73 -0.43
N VAL A 59 15.26 12.56 -0.47
CA VAL A 59 14.68 12.00 -1.70
C VAL A 59 13.68 12.97 -2.32
N CYS A 60 12.76 13.53 -1.52
CA CYS A 60 11.72 14.43 -1.99
C CYS A 60 12.28 15.76 -2.52
N GLU A 61 13.35 16.28 -1.90
CA GLU A 61 14.02 17.52 -2.35
C GLU A 61 14.89 17.30 -3.60
N LEU A 62 15.43 16.10 -3.78
CA LEU A 62 16.36 15.80 -4.86
C LEU A 62 15.65 15.46 -6.18
N ILE A 63 14.43 14.92 -6.15
CA ILE A 63 13.69 14.57 -7.36
C ILE A 63 12.93 15.81 -7.87
N PRO A 64 13.25 16.31 -9.08
CA PRO A 64 12.72 17.59 -9.55
C PRO A 64 11.27 17.52 -10.06
N CYS A 65 10.76 16.35 -10.44
CA CYS A 65 9.40 16.19 -10.97
C CYS A 65 8.89 14.76 -10.76
N THR A 66 7.63 14.63 -10.34
CA THR A 66 6.96 13.33 -10.12
C THR A 66 5.64 13.21 -10.88
N GLU A 67 5.36 14.11 -11.83
CA GLU A 67 4.11 14.11 -12.61
C GLU A 67 3.89 12.80 -13.40
N LYS A 68 4.97 12.12 -13.77
CA LYS A 68 4.94 10.85 -14.51
C LYS A 68 5.09 9.62 -13.61
N LEU A 69 5.28 9.80 -12.30
CA LEU A 69 5.52 8.70 -11.37
C LEU A 69 4.26 7.84 -11.26
N LYS A 70 4.38 6.58 -11.66
CA LYS A 70 3.31 5.57 -11.60
C LYS A 70 3.51 4.61 -10.44
N VAL A 71 4.75 4.35 -10.05
CA VAL A 71 5.11 3.40 -9.00
C VAL A 71 6.00 4.07 -7.96
N LEU A 72 5.59 4.00 -6.70
CA LEU A 72 6.40 4.44 -5.56
C LEU A 72 6.43 3.34 -4.50
N GLN A 73 7.61 2.76 -4.27
CA GLN A 73 7.81 1.73 -3.25
C GLN A 73 8.91 2.15 -2.29
N PHE A 74 8.56 2.31 -1.02
CA PHE A 74 9.50 2.66 0.05
C PHE A 74 9.22 1.87 1.34
N HIS A 75 8.68 0.66 1.19
CA HIS A 75 8.38 -0.21 2.31
C HIS A 75 9.65 -0.79 2.98
N ASN A 76 9.47 -1.35 4.18
CA ASN A 76 10.56 -1.87 5.03
C ASN A 76 11.60 -0.79 5.35
N ASN A 77 11.14 0.37 5.81
CA ASN A 77 12.00 1.51 6.16
C ASN A 77 11.65 2.07 7.53
N MET A 78 12.34 3.12 7.95
CA MET A 78 12.15 3.75 9.27
C MET A 78 11.81 5.23 9.12
N THR A 79 10.91 5.52 8.18
CA THR A 79 10.56 6.86 7.74
C THR A 79 9.90 7.66 8.87
N GLY A 80 9.04 7.01 9.66
CA GLY A 80 8.27 7.67 10.71
C GLY A 80 7.28 8.70 10.16
N ASP A 81 6.59 9.42 11.05
CA ASP A 81 5.60 10.42 10.67
C ASP A 81 6.19 11.56 9.84
N GLU A 82 7.32 12.11 10.26
CA GLU A 82 8.00 13.20 9.54
C GLU A 82 8.43 12.80 8.12
N GLY A 83 8.90 11.57 7.96
CA GLY A 83 9.23 11.02 6.66
C GLY A 83 8.01 10.80 5.77
N ALA A 84 6.91 10.30 6.35
CA ALA A 84 5.63 10.18 5.65
C ALA A 84 5.05 11.52 5.23
N ILE A 85 5.14 12.56 6.07
CA ILE A 85 4.72 13.92 5.74
C ILE A 85 5.53 14.44 4.56
N ALA A 86 6.85 14.28 4.56
CA ALA A 86 7.70 14.68 3.44
C ALA A 86 7.30 13.96 2.13
N ILE A 87 7.06 12.65 2.20
CA ILE A 87 6.61 11.86 1.05
C ILE A 87 5.20 12.29 0.60
N SER A 88 4.31 12.68 1.53
CA SER A 88 2.97 13.14 1.19
C SER A 88 2.99 14.38 0.28
N GLU A 89 3.93 15.30 0.51
CA GLU A 89 4.12 16.47 -0.36
C GLU A 89 4.57 16.08 -1.77
N LEU A 90 5.43 15.06 -1.90
CA LEU A 90 5.79 14.50 -3.20
C LEU A 90 4.58 13.82 -3.87
N VAL A 91 3.79 13.04 -3.11
CA VAL A 91 2.60 12.32 -3.62
C VAL A 91 1.54 13.30 -4.15
N LYS A 92 1.32 14.45 -3.50
CA LYS A 92 0.39 15.50 -3.99
C LYS A 92 0.70 15.99 -5.40
N HIS A 93 1.95 15.89 -5.84
CA HIS A 93 2.40 16.30 -7.18
C HIS A 93 2.53 15.11 -8.15
N SER A 94 2.00 13.94 -7.79
CA SER A 94 2.17 12.68 -8.53
C SER A 94 0.83 12.09 -9.00
N PRO A 95 0.04 12.81 -9.84
CA PRO A 95 -1.31 12.39 -10.24
C PRO A 95 -1.34 11.12 -11.10
N ALA A 96 -0.19 10.70 -11.64
CA ALA A 96 -0.04 9.47 -12.42
C ALA A 96 0.14 8.20 -11.56
N LEU A 97 0.22 8.31 -10.22
CA LEU A 97 0.45 7.15 -9.36
C LEU A 97 -0.63 6.09 -9.53
N GLU A 98 -0.18 4.85 -9.75
CA GLU A 98 -1.00 3.66 -9.92
C GLU A 98 -0.73 2.61 -8.83
N ASN A 99 0.49 2.56 -8.30
CA ASN A 99 0.92 1.57 -7.30
C ASN A 99 1.80 2.22 -6.23
N VAL A 100 1.33 2.20 -4.99
CA VAL A 100 2.08 2.69 -3.81
C VAL A 100 2.20 1.59 -2.78
N ARG A 101 3.43 1.34 -2.33
CA ARG A 101 3.73 0.45 -1.20
C ARG A 101 4.59 1.15 -0.16
N CYS A 102 4.08 1.27 1.06
CA CYS A 102 4.78 1.86 2.20
C CYS A 102 4.63 1.01 3.46
N SER A 103 4.52 -0.31 3.33
CA SER A 103 4.38 -1.19 4.48
C SER A 103 5.61 -1.15 5.40
N SER A 104 5.41 -1.36 6.70
CA SER A 104 6.50 -1.44 7.69
C SER A 104 7.43 -0.22 7.63
N THR A 105 6.86 0.99 7.66
CA THR A 105 7.60 2.26 7.62
C THR A 105 7.64 3.01 8.96
N ARG A 106 7.04 2.42 10.00
CA ARG A 106 6.87 3.01 11.34
C ARG A 106 6.08 4.32 11.32
N VAL A 107 5.19 4.46 10.34
CA VAL A 107 4.29 5.61 10.24
C VAL A 107 3.19 5.42 11.27
N ALA A 108 3.01 6.43 12.11
CA ALA A 108 1.93 6.49 13.09
C ALA A 108 0.80 7.40 12.55
N SER A 109 -0.14 7.76 13.41
CA SER A 109 -1.39 8.41 12.97
C SER A 109 -1.18 9.73 12.23
N GLU A 110 -0.18 10.54 12.59
CA GLU A 110 0.00 11.87 11.99
C GLU A 110 0.51 11.76 10.55
N GLY A 111 1.58 10.99 10.34
CA GLY A 111 2.09 10.73 8.99
C GLY A 111 1.11 9.91 8.15
N GLY A 112 0.37 9.01 8.79
CA GLY A 112 -0.66 8.20 8.14
C GLY A 112 -1.80 9.04 7.58
N VAL A 113 -2.28 10.04 8.34
CA VAL A 113 -3.29 11.00 7.87
C VAL A 113 -2.76 11.82 6.69
N ALA A 114 -1.54 12.36 6.80
CA ALA A 114 -0.94 13.18 5.74
C ALA A 114 -0.81 12.40 4.42
N LEU A 115 -0.33 11.16 4.48
CA LEU A 115 -0.24 10.27 3.32
C LEU A 115 -1.63 9.91 2.79
N ALA A 116 -2.61 9.63 3.65
CA ALA A 116 -3.96 9.28 3.21
C ALA A 116 -4.64 10.44 2.45
N GLU A 117 -4.50 11.67 2.95
CA GLU A 117 -4.97 12.88 2.27
C GLU A 117 -4.29 13.06 0.90
N ALA A 118 -2.96 12.90 0.84
CA ALA A 118 -2.21 13.01 -0.40
C ALA A 118 -2.60 11.93 -1.42
N LEU A 119 -2.73 10.67 -0.98
CA LEU A 119 -3.16 9.55 -1.83
C LEU A 119 -4.60 9.72 -2.34
N GLY A 120 -5.47 10.40 -1.57
CA GLY A 120 -6.81 10.78 -2.02
C GLY A 120 -6.82 11.67 -3.27
N THR A 121 -5.71 12.34 -3.59
CA THR A 121 -5.56 13.12 -4.83
C THR A 121 -5.14 12.27 -6.04
N CYS A 122 -4.67 11.04 -5.81
CA CYS A 122 -4.17 10.12 -6.84
C CYS A 122 -5.32 9.31 -7.47
N ASN A 123 -6.03 9.93 -8.43
CA ASN A 123 -7.20 9.31 -9.06
C ASN A 123 -6.88 8.06 -9.90
N ASN A 124 -5.62 7.82 -10.26
CA ASN A 124 -5.19 6.64 -11.03
C ASN A 124 -4.73 5.49 -10.14
N LEU A 125 -4.78 5.65 -8.81
CA LEU A 125 -4.26 4.65 -7.87
C LEU A 125 -5.10 3.37 -7.93
N LYS A 126 -4.43 2.26 -8.26
CA LYS A 126 -5.03 0.93 -8.41
C LYS A 126 -4.59 -0.03 -7.30
N LYS A 127 -3.35 0.09 -6.83
CA LYS A 127 -2.77 -0.78 -5.81
C LYS A 127 -2.21 0.06 -4.67
N LEU A 128 -2.60 -0.29 -3.45
CA LEU A 128 -2.14 0.39 -2.24
C LEU A 128 -1.83 -0.61 -1.13
N ASP A 129 -0.58 -0.64 -0.66
CA ASP A 129 -0.15 -1.41 0.52
C ASP A 129 0.34 -0.45 1.63
N LEU A 130 -0.45 -0.39 2.71
CA LEU A 130 -0.18 0.42 3.90
C LEU A 130 0.23 -0.42 5.12
N ARG A 131 0.31 -1.75 4.98
CA ARG A 131 0.45 -2.73 6.07
C ARG A 131 1.49 -2.33 7.12
N ASP A 132 1.24 -2.70 8.39
CA ASP A 132 2.21 -2.51 9.48
C ASP A 132 2.61 -1.02 9.69
N ASN A 133 1.59 -0.18 9.79
CA ASN A 133 1.66 1.24 10.10
C ASN A 133 0.32 1.68 10.75
N MET A 134 0.16 2.95 11.12
CA MET A 134 -1.12 3.48 11.61
C MET A 134 -1.66 4.51 10.61
N PHE A 135 -2.72 4.16 9.89
CA PHE A 135 -3.25 4.98 8.81
C PHE A 135 -4.73 5.33 8.99
N ALA A 136 -5.10 6.51 8.47
CA ALA A 136 -6.47 6.81 8.10
C ALA A 136 -6.73 6.32 6.67
N LEU A 137 -7.99 6.03 6.35
CA LEU A 137 -8.34 5.56 5.01
C LEU A 137 -8.23 6.65 3.97
N PRO A 138 -7.50 6.43 2.86
CA PRO A 138 -7.49 7.38 1.76
C PRO A 138 -8.78 7.26 0.94
N GLY A 139 -9.33 8.40 0.53
CA GLY A 139 -10.48 8.46 -0.38
C GLY A 139 -10.08 8.22 -1.84
N CYS A 140 -9.65 7.00 -2.18
CA CYS A 140 -9.21 6.64 -3.54
C CYS A 140 -10.30 5.87 -4.31
N PRO A 141 -10.95 6.46 -5.33
CA PRO A 141 -12.14 5.87 -5.94
C PRO A 141 -11.89 4.67 -6.86
N ASN A 142 -10.66 4.52 -7.37
CA ASN A 142 -10.30 3.55 -8.42
C ASN A 142 -9.40 2.40 -7.93
N LEU A 143 -9.35 2.17 -6.61
CA LEU A 143 -8.56 1.08 -6.04
C LEU A 143 -9.09 -0.29 -6.47
N ASN A 144 -8.18 -1.15 -6.93
CA ASN A 144 -8.40 -2.56 -7.23
C ASN A 144 -7.89 -3.44 -6.09
N GLU A 145 -6.77 -3.07 -5.46
CA GLU A 145 -6.12 -3.84 -4.41
C GLU A 145 -5.76 -2.92 -3.24
N LEU A 146 -6.21 -3.29 -2.05
CA LEU A 146 -5.99 -2.54 -0.82
C LEU A 146 -5.52 -3.47 0.29
N ASN A 147 -4.30 -3.24 0.78
CA ASN A 147 -3.75 -3.93 1.93
C ASN A 147 -3.62 -3.01 3.14
N LEU A 148 -4.38 -3.35 4.16
CA LEU A 148 -4.49 -2.67 5.45
C LEU A 148 -4.24 -3.67 6.59
N SER A 149 -3.42 -4.69 6.35
CA SER A 149 -3.13 -5.68 7.38
C SER A 149 -2.23 -5.09 8.48
N TYR A 150 -2.39 -5.55 9.71
CA TYR A 150 -1.56 -5.13 10.85
C TYR A 150 -1.56 -3.61 11.09
N LEU A 151 -2.71 -2.94 10.95
CA LEU A 151 -2.87 -1.50 11.26
C LEU A 151 -3.56 -1.25 12.60
N ASN A 152 -3.80 -2.30 13.39
CA ASN A 152 -4.47 -2.23 14.68
C ASN A 152 -5.87 -1.56 14.59
N LEU A 153 -6.62 -1.86 13.51
CA LEU A 153 -7.91 -1.21 13.24
C LEU A 153 -8.94 -1.47 14.36
N ALA A 154 -8.89 -2.65 14.97
CA ALA A 154 -9.92 -3.15 15.89
C ALA A 154 -11.33 -3.10 15.28
N ASP A 155 -12.36 -3.32 16.11
CA ASP A 155 -13.75 -3.31 15.67
C ASP A 155 -14.18 -1.96 15.08
N GLU A 156 -13.73 -0.87 15.70
CA GLU A 156 -14.08 0.51 15.33
C GLU A 156 -13.53 0.88 13.96
N GLY A 157 -12.25 0.59 13.70
CA GLY A 157 -11.61 0.81 12.41
C GLY A 157 -12.22 -0.07 11.31
N CYS A 158 -12.59 -1.32 11.61
CA CYS A 158 -13.30 -2.19 10.67
C CYS A 158 -14.67 -1.61 10.25
N ILE A 159 -15.42 -1.04 11.20
CA ILE A 159 -16.73 -0.43 10.91
C ILE A 159 -16.56 0.84 10.06
N VAL A 160 -15.59 1.69 10.40
CA VAL A 160 -15.26 2.89 9.61
C VAL A 160 -14.84 2.50 8.19
N LEU A 161 -14.00 1.47 8.05
CA LEU A 161 -13.57 0.92 6.78
C LEU A 161 -14.76 0.44 5.93
N ALA A 162 -15.66 -0.35 6.53
CA ALA A 162 -16.84 -0.84 5.85
C ALA A 162 -17.70 0.30 5.28
N ASN A 163 -17.87 1.39 6.04
CA ASN A 163 -18.62 2.56 5.61
C ASN A 163 -17.89 3.36 4.51
N ALA A 164 -16.59 3.59 4.66
CA ALA A 164 -15.79 4.37 3.71
C ALA A 164 -15.70 3.67 2.34
N LEU A 165 -15.44 2.36 2.32
CA LEU A 165 -15.32 1.59 1.07
C LEU A 165 -16.67 1.50 0.34
N ARG A 166 -17.78 1.42 1.07
CA ARG A 166 -19.14 1.44 0.50
C ARG A 166 -19.40 2.69 -0.35
N GLU A 167 -18.80 3.83 0.00
CA GLU A 167 -19.04 5.10 -0.68
C GLU A 167 -18.04 5.40 -1.80
N SER A 168 -16.83 4.81 -1.76
CA SER A 168 -15.71 5.27 -2.58
C SER A 168 -15.09 4.20 -3.49
N ALA A 169 -14.97 2.95 -3.06
CA ALA A 169 -14.05 1.99 -3.70
C ALA A 169 -14.73 0.93 -4.59
N THR A 170 -15.63 1.33 -5.50
CA THR A 170 -16.50 0.38 -6.25
C THR A 170 -15.78 -0.62 -7.17
N LEU A 171 -14.49 -0.41 -7.44
CA LEU A 171 -13.66 -1.27 -8.28
C LEU A 171 -12.81 -2.28 -7.50
N LEU A 172 -12.90 -2.27 -6.17
CA LEU A 172 -12.03 -3.08 -5.32
C LEU A 172 -12.22 -4.57 -5.58
N LYS A 173 -11.12 -5.25 -5.88
CA LYS A 173 -11.01 -6.69 -6.17
C LYS A 173 -10.35 -7.46 -5.03
N VAL A 174 -9.39 -6.85 -4.35
CA VAL A 174 -8.65 -7.48 -3.25
C VAL A 174 -8.66 -6.56 -2.04
N LEU A 175 -9.13 -7.08 -0.91
CA LEU A 175 -9.05 -6.41 0.39
C LEU A 175 -8.33 -7.32 1.39
N GLU A 176 -7.18 -6.87 1.86
CA GLU A 176 -6.39 -7.56 2.88
C GLU A 176 -6.48 -6.78 4.19
N ILE A 177 -7.18 -7.31 5.20
CA ILE A 177 -7.35 -6.68 6.52
C ILE A 177 -6.99 -7.65 7.65
N SER A 178 -6.02 -8.53 7.38
CA SER A 178 -5.50 -9.49 8.35
C SER A 178 -4.78 -8.83 9.52
N GLY A 179 -4.71 -9.48 10.69
CA GLY A 179 -3.88 -8.99 11.80
C GLY A 179 -4.36 -7.69 12.44
N ASN A 180 -5.67 -7.41 12.44
CA ASN A 180 -6.23 -6.11 12.83
C ASN A 180 -7.03 -6.13 14.15
N GLU A 181 -6.93 -7.19 14.94
CA GLU A 181 -7.66 -7.33 16.22
C GLU A 181 -9.19 -7.20 16.07
N ILE A 182 -9.74 -7.56 14.89
CA ILE A 182 -11.17 -7.49 14.62
C ILE A 182 -11.88 -8.64 15.33
N THR A 183 -12.86 -8.33 16.17
CA THR A 183 -13.61 -9.32 16.96
C THR A 183 -15.00 -9.58 16.36
N ALA A 184 -15.75 -10.52 16.96
CA ALA A 184 -17.15 -10.79 16.59
C ALA A 184 -18.04 -9.53 16.60
N LYS A 185 -17.70 -8.48 17.37
CA LYS A 185 -18.50 -7.24 17.42
C LYS A 185 -18.53 -6.48 16.09
N ALA A 186 -17.52 -6.63 15.25
CA ALA A 186 -17.47 -6.01 13.93
C ALA A 186 -18.07 -6.88 12.83
N ALA A 187 -18.42 -8.15 13.12
CA ALA A 187 -19.02 -9.06 12.14
C ALA A 187 -20.24 -8.48 11.41
N PRO A 188 -21.16 -7.73 12.05
CA PRO A 188 -22.29 -7.11 11.36
C PRO A 188 -21.93 -6.11 10.26
N ALA A 189 -20.72 -5.52 10.29
CA ALA A 189 -20.28 -4.53 9.31
C ALA A 189 -19.71 -5.17 8.03
N LEU A 190 -19.27 -6.43 8.09
CA LEU A 190 -18.63 -7.09 6.95
C LEU A 190 -19.62 -7.37 5.81
N PRO A 191 -20.87 -7.82 6.02
CA PRO A 191 -21.74 -8.11 4.89
C PRO A 191 -22.20 -6.89 4.12
N SER A 192 -22.38 -5.73 4.77
CA SER A 192 -22.70 -4.48 4.05
C SER A 192 -21.52 -4.02 3.19
N LEU A 193 -20.29 -4.19 3.67
CA LEU A 193 -19.08 -3.99 2.88
C LEU A 193 -19.07 -4.92 1.67
N ILE A 194 -19.20 -6.23 1.87
CA ILE A 194 -19.02 -7.21 0.79
C ILE A 194 -20.15 -7.08 -0.25
N THR A 195 -21.40 -6.81 0.18
CA THR A 195 -22.53 -6.54 -0.74
C THR A 195 -22.37 -5.25 -1.54
N SER A 196 -21.66 -4.25 -1.01
CA SER A 196 -21.32 -3.03 -1.76
C SER A 196 -20.21 -3.28 -2.79
N GLN A 197 -19.27 -4.18 -2.49
CA GLN A 197 -18.10 -4.48 -3.33
C GLN A 197 -18.37 -5.61 -4.33
N ARG A 198 -19.15 -5.32 -5.37
CA ARG A 198 -19.56 -6.33 -6.37
C ARG A 198 -18.41 -6.94 -7.17
N LEU A 199 -17.26 -6.28 -7.21
CA LEU A 199 -16.07 -6.72 -7.94
C LEU A 199 -14.98 -7.32 -7.05
N LEU A 200 -15.19 -7.33 -5.73
CA LEU A 200 -14.27 -7.98 -4.80
C LEU A 200 -14.16 -9.45 -5.24
N ILE A 201 -13.01 -10.08 -5.05
CA ILE A 201 -12.75 -11.49 -5.37
C ILE A 201 -11.97 -12.15 -4.25
N LYS A 202 -11.24 -11.34 -3.47
CA LYS A 202 -10.45 -11.77 -2.32
C LYS A 202 -10.72 -10.82 -1.15
N LEU A 203 -11.13 -11.39 -0.03
CA LEU A 203 -11.18 -10.72 1.27
C LEU A 203 -10.42 -11.58 2.28
N ASN A 204 -9.33 -11.06 2.82
CA ASN A 204 -8.55 -11.73 3.85
C ASN A 204 -8.81 -11.11 5.22
N LEU A 205 -9.36 -11.94 6.11
CA LEU A 205 -9.65 -11.62 7.51
C LEU A 205 -8.78 -12.45 8.47
N PHE A 206 -7.71 -13.09 8.00
CA PHE A 206 -6.84 -13.94 8.81
C PHE A 206 -6.19 -13.16 9.96
N GLU A 207 -5.69 -13.86 10.99
CA GLU A 207 -5.08 -13.23 12.18
C GLU A 207 -5.95 -12.16 12.84
N ASN A 208 -7.27 -12.32 12.79
CA ASN A 208 -8.22 -11.53 13.58
C ASN A 208 -8.87 -12.40 14.67
N GLU A 209 -9.63 -11.77 15.55
CA GLU A 209 -10.27 -12.40 16.71
C GLU A 209 -11.78 -12.62 16.53
N LEU A 210 -12.22 -12.92 15.30
CA LEU A 210 -13.63 -13.14 14.99
C LEU A 210 -14.26 -14.27 15.81
N LYS A 211 -13.46 -15.30 16.17
CA LYS A 211 -13.89 -16.52 16.86
C LYS A 211 -15.01 -17.25 16.10
N ASP A 212 -15.48 -18.38 16.63
CA ASP A 212 -16.57 -19.16 16.01
C ASP A 212 -17.86 -18.32 15.89
N GLU A 213 -18.14 -17.49 16.88
CA GLU A 213 -19.32 -16.61 16.95
C GLU A 213 -19.38 -15.63 15.78
N GLY A 214 -18.30 -14.88 15.53
CA GLY A 214 -18.26 -13.91 14.42
C GLY A 214 -18.28 -14.60 13.06
N VAL A 215 -17.64 -15.77 12.94
CA VAL A 215 -17.68 -16.57 11.72
C VAL A 215 -19.08 -17.08 11.43
N ASP A 216 -19.80 -17.57 12.43
CA ASP A 216 -21.17 -18.07 12.27
C ASP A 216 -22.16 -16.93 11.96
N GLU A 217 -21.97 -15.75 12.54
CA GLU A 217 -22.74 -14.55 12.20
C GLU A 217 -22.54 -14.14 10.73
N ILE A 218 -21.28 -14.11 10.26
CA ILE A 218 -20.95 -13.85 8.86
C ILE A 218 -21.62 -14.90 7.95
N LYS A 219 -21.54 -16.20 8.31
CA LYS A 219 -22.17 -17.29 7.54
C LYS A 219 -23.68 -17.14 7.47
N ASP A 220 -24.34 -16.83 8.58
CA ASP A 220 -25.79 -16.67 8.65
C ASP A 220 -26.26 -15.50 7.79
N MET A 221 -25.49 -14.41 7.77
CA MET A 221 -25.74 -13.27 6.88
C MET A 221 -25.56 -13.63 5.40
N PHE A 222 -24.60 -14.51 5.06
CA PHE A 222 -24.43 -15.02 3.69
C PHE A 222 -25.52 -16.01 3.26
N LYS A 223 -26.16 -16.75 4.18
CA LYS A 223 -27.32 -17.61 3.83
C LYS A 223 -28.51 -16.81 3.31
N ALA A 224 -28.61 -15.54 3.68
CA ALA A 224 -29.61 -14.61 3.16
C ALA A 224 -29.25 -14.04 1.76
N LEU A 225 -28.05 -14.30 1.25
CA LEU A 225 -27.54 -13.84 -0.04
C LEU A 225 -27.62 -14.95 -1.11
N PRO A 226 -27.60 -14.62 -2.42
CA PRO A 226 -27.71 -15.61 -3.49
C PRO A 226 -26.61 -16.69 -3.43
N LEU A 227 -26.89 -17.90 -3.95
CA LEU A 227 -25.97 -19.05 -3.91
C LEU A 227 -24.56 -18.79 -4.49
N CYS A 228 -24.36 -17.79 -5.34
CA CYS A 228 -23.04 -17.42 -5.86
C CYS A 228 -22.07 -16.92 -4.76
N TRP A 229 -22.57 -16.61 -3.57
CA TRP A 229 -21.79 -16.14 -2.42
C TRP A 229 -21.20 -17.27 -1.57
N LEU A 230 -21.65 -18.52 -1.78
CA LEU A 230 -21.19 -19.67 -1.00
C LEU A 230 -19.72 -20.01 -1.26
N HIS A 231 -19.24 -19.79 -2.50
CA HIS A 231 -17.85 -20.00 -2.88
C HIS A 231 -16.91 -19.00 -2.17
N TRP A 232 -17.34 -17.75 -2.03
CA TRP A 232 -16.60 -16.71 -1.30
C TRP A 232 -16.50 -16.97 0.19
N MET A 233 -17.57 -17.47 0.81
CA MET A 233 -17.60 -17.81 2.22
C MET A 233 -16.51 -18.83 2.59
N ILE A 234 -16.14 -19.72 1.67
CA ILE A 234 -15.08 -20.71 1.87
C ILE A 234 -13.69 -20.07 1.75
N MET A 235 -13.48 -19.17 0.79
CA MET A 235 -12.18 -18.50 0.58
C MET A 235 -11.85 -17.50 1.70
N ILE A 236 -12.84 -16.76 2.19
CA ILE A 236 -12.68 -15.78 3.30
C ILE A 236 -12.25 -16.46 4.61
N LEU A 237 -12.75 -17.68 4.87
CA LEU A 237 -12.60 -18.34 6.16
C LEU A 237 -11.47 -19.39 6.22
N LYS A 238 -11.01 -19.89 5.07
CA LYS A 238 -9.99 -20.95 5.03
C LYS A 238 -8.55 -20.45 4.93
N GLY A 239 -8.32 -19.17 4.67
CA GLY A 239 -6.97 -18.63 4.49
C GLY A 239 -6.22 -19.37 3.38
N GLU A 240 -6.91 -19.82 2.34
CA GLU A 240 -6.24 -20.36 1.17
C GLU A 240 -5.57 -19.18 0.46
N ASP A 241 -4.25 -19.15 0.52
CA ASP A 241 -3.42 -18.18 -0.17
C ASP A 241 -3.84 -18.15 -1.64
N TYR A 242 -4.46 -17.06 -2.08
CA TYR A 242 -4.34 -16.64 -3.46
C TYR A 242 -2.89 -16.19 -3.62
N GLN A 243 -1.99 -17.15 -3.86
CA GLN A 243 -0.70 -16.86 -4.46
C GLN A 243 -0.99 -16.49 -5.91
N GLU A 244 -1.19 -15.20 -6.15
CA GLU A 244 -0.70 -14.65 -7.40
C GLU A 244 0.81 -14.84 -7.28
N SER A 245 1.37 -15.76 -8.06
CA SER A 245 2.82 -15.93 -8.16
C SER A 245 3.41 -14.55 -8.33
N ASP A 246 4.20 -14.10 -7.36
CA ASP A 246 5.19 -13.06 -7.57
C ASP A 246 6.17 -13.64 -8.61
N GLU A 247 5.77 -13.64 -9.89
CA GLU A 247 6.67 -13.61 -11.01
C GLU A 247 7.26 -12.18 -11.02
N ASP A 248 8.09 -11.91 -10.00
CA ASP A 248 9.27 -11.11 -10.24
C ASP A 248 10.02 -11.85 -11.34
N GLY A 249 9.90 -11.32 -12.56
CA GLY A 249 10.67 -11.78 -13.69
C GLY A 249 12.16 -11.61 -13.38
N ASP A 250 12.76 -12.64 -12.81
CA ASP A 250 14.17 -12.95 -12.94
C ASP A 250 14.43 -13.26 -14.42
N GLU A 251 14.45 -12.22 -15.25
CA GLU A 251 15.21 -12.25 -16.51
C GLU A 251 16.69 -12.14 -16.15
N ASN A 252 17.24 -13.23 -15.62
CA ASN A 252 18.69 -13.49 -15.57
C ASN A 252 18.96 -15.00 -15.59
N GLU A 253 18.60 -15.65 -16.69
CA GLU A 253 19.36 -16.80 -17.18
C GLU A 253 20.07 -16.40 -18.48
N LEU A 254 21.16 -15.65 -18.33
CA LEU A 254 22.29 -15.78 -19.25
C LEU A 254 23.18 -16.90 -18.69
N GLU A 255 22.95 -18.14 -19.13
CA GLU A 255 23.99 -19.15 -19.10
C GLU A 255 24.31 -19.66 -20.52
N SER A 256 25.60 -19.50 -20.82
CA SER A 256 26.44 -20.01 -21.92
C SER A 256 26.42 -19.31 -23.28
#